data_AF-A0A9X1ZJ38-F1
#
_entry.id   AF-A0A9X1ZJ38-F1
#
_cell.length_a   1.000
_cell.length_b   1.000
_cell.length_c   1.000
_cell.angle_alpha   90.00
_cell.angle_beta   90.00
_cell.angle_gamma   90.00
#
_symmetry.space_group_name_H-M   'P 1'
#
loop_
_entity.id
_entity.type
_entity.pdbx_description
1 polymer ?
#
loop_
_entity_poly.entity_id
_entity_poly.type
_entity_poly.pdbx_seq_one_letter_code
_entity_poly.pdbx_strand_id
1 'polypeptide(L)'
;MEQLSFFSVPSPCIGVCQSDAKGYCLGCFRSRDERFNWMSYTDLQKQDINRLCKQRRKRKQYALYKASMQQRQALQSSVNIQLDFADDGETPQASSTPKADD
;
A
#
# COMPACT_ATOMS: atom_id res chain seq x y z
N MET A 1 37.41 12.15 3.15
CA MET A 1 37.11 13.53 2.72
C MET A 1 35.69 13.85 3.16
N GLU A 2 35.53 14.61 4.24
CA GLU A 2 34.22 15.11 4.68
C GLU A 2 33.95 16.43 3.97
N GLN A 3 32.97 16.43 3.07
CA GLN A 3 32.55 17.63 2.38
C GLN A 3 31.77 18.49 3.39
N LEU A 4 32.35 19.63 3.80
CA LEU A 4 31.71 20.60 4.71
C LEU A 4 30.39 21.09 4.08
N SER A 5 29.27 20.46 4.44
CA SER A 5 27.95 20.99 4.12
C SER A 5 27.64 22.10 5.14
N PHE A 6 27.71 23.35 4.70
CA PHE A 6 27.40 24.53 5.51
C PHE A 6 25.94 24.59 6.02
N PHE A 7 25.07 23.68 5.54
CA PHE A 7 23.65 23.69 5.86
C PHE A 7 23.31 22.65 6.94
N SER A 8 22.79 23.11 8.06
CA SER A 8 22.28 22.25 9.13
C SER A 8 21.19 21.31 8.60
N VAL A 9 21.30 20.03 8.90
CA VAL A 9 20.33 19.02 8.45
C VAL A 9 18.98 19.26 9.15
N PRO A 10 17.90 19.57 8.40
CA PRO A 10 16.61 19.80 9.01
C PRO A 10 16.03 18.51 9.61
N SER A 11 15.36 18.65 10.76
CA SER A 11 14.67 17.52 11.38
C SER A 11 13.38 17.19 10.60
N PRO A 12 13.09 15.90 10.31
CA PRO A 12 11.87 15.47 9.64
C PRO A 12 10.66 15.36 10.59
N CYS A 13 10.74 15.96 11.79
CA CYS A 13 9.69 15.87 12.79
C CYS A 13 8.49 16.76 12.44
N ILE A 14 7.28 16.22 12.56
CA ILE A 14 6.02 16.93 12.33
C ILE A 14 5.28 17.29 13.63
N GLY A 15 5.97 17.21 14.77
CA GLY A 15 5.38 17.46 16.10
C GLY A 15 4.52 16.31 16.65
N VAL A 16 4.40 15.19 15.92
CA VAL A 16 3.66 14.00 16.38
C VAL A 16 4.64 12.94 16.88
N CYS A 17 4.53 12.56 18.15
CA CYS A 17 5.40 11.59 18.83
C CYS A 17 4.62 10.32 19.22
N GLN A 18 4.04 9.63 18.24
CA GLN A 18 3.34 8.35 18.45
C GLN A 18 4.11 7.22 17.79
N SER A 19 4.24 6.09 18.47
CA SER A 19 4.96 4.90 17.97
C SER A 19 3.99 3.88 17.37
N ASP A 20 4.36 3.32 16.23
CA ASP A 20 3.70 2.19 15.58
C ASP A 20 4.05 0.88 16.32
N ALA A 21 3.32 -0.20 16.05
CA ALA A 21 3.59 -1.54 16.62
C ALA A 21 5.01 -2.05 16.32
N LYS A 22 5.64 -1.55 15.26
CA LYS A 22 7.02 -1.88 14.87
C LYS A 22 8.09 -0.99 15.54
N GLY A 23 7.69 -0.05 16.40
CA GLY A 23 8.62 0.84 17.13
C GLY A 23 9.09 2.08 16.34
N TYR A 24 8.49 2.37 15.19
CA TYR A 24 8.76 3.59 14.41
C TYR A 24 7.75 4.70 14.71
N CYS A 25 8.17 5.96 14.65
CA CYS A 25 7.27 7.09 14.79
C CYS A 25 6.28 7.18 13.60
N LEU A 26 4.98 7.38 13.86
CA LEU A 26 3.94 7.48 12.84
C LEU A 26 4.12 8.70 11.91
N GLY A 27 4.70 9.78 12.42
CA GLY A 27 4.93 11.01 11.66
C GLY A 27 6.26 11.00 10.90
N CYS A 28 7.37 10.92 11.64
CA CYS A 28 8.71 11.06 11.09
C CYS A 28 9.39 9.75 10.68
N PHE A 29 8.80 8.59 10.98
CA PHE A 29 9.35 7.26 10.65
C PHE A 29 10.73 6.94 11.24
N ARG A 30 11.17 7.72 12.23
CA ARG A 30 12.36 7.44 13.03
C ARG A 30 12.12 6.28 14.00
N SER A 31 13.15 5.49 14.25
CA SER A 31 13.14 4.54 15.37
C SER A 31 13.20 5.27 16.71
N ARG A 32 13.01 4.53 17.81
CA ARG A 32 13.18 5.08 19.16
C ARG A 32 14.61 5.57 19.37
N ASP A 33 15.60 4.77 19.00
CA ASP A 33 17.02 5.09 19.21
C ASP A 33 17.47 6.28 18.34
N GLU A 34 16.97 6.35 17.10
CA GLU A 34 17.25 7.48 16.18
C GLU A 34 16.71 8.82 16.72
N ARG A 35 15.65 8.80 17.54
CA ARG A 35 15.11 10.01 18.20
C ARG A 35 15.96 10.44 19.38
N PHE A 36 16.32 9.49 20.25
CA PHE A 36 17.11 9.79 21.45
C PHE A 36 18.52 10.28 21.12
N ASN A 37 19.15 9.67 20.12
CA ASN A 37 20.53 9.99 19.75
C ASN A 37 20.64 11.11 18.70
N TRP A 38 19.54 11.78 18.34
CA TRP A 38 19.53 12.78 17.26
C TRP A 38 20.56 13.89 17.43
N MET A 39 20.73 14.37 18.67
CA MET A 39 21.70 15.44 18.99
C MET A 39 23.15 14.95 18.95
N SER A 40 23.37 13.64 19.16
CA SER A 40 24.69 13.01 19.18
C SER A 40 25.19 12.60 17.79
N TYR A 41 24.32 12.54 16.79
CA TYR A 41 24.69 12.13 15.44
C TYR A 41 25.42 13.23 14.66
N THR A 42 26.36 12.81 13.80
CA THR A 42 27.00 13.68 12.82
C THR A 42 26.02 14.08 11.72
N ASP A 43 26.30 15.17 11.00
CA ASP A 43 25.38 15.64 9.97
C ASP A 43 25.20 14.63 8.82
N LEU A 44 26.24 13.86 8.49
CA LEU A 44 26.13 12.74 7.55
C LEU A 44 25.14 11.67 8.04
N GLN A 45 25.27 11.26 9.31
CA GLN A 45 24.34 10.31 9.92
C GLN A 45 22.91 10.86 9.95
N LYS A 46 22.76 12.15 10.24
CA LYS A 46 21.45 12.81 10.24
C LYS A 46 20.80 12.78 8.86
N GLN A 47 21.57 13.02 7.79
CA GLN A 47 21.11 12.91 6.41
C GLN A 47 20.69 11.49 6.06
N ASP A 48 21.49 10.49 6.47
CA ASP A 48 21.19 9.08 6.23
C ASP A 48 19.92 8.64 6.94
N ILE A 49 19.74 9.00 8.21
CA ILE A 49 18.51 8.72 8.96
C ILE A 49 17.32 9.36 8.25
N ASN A 50 17.45 10.61 7.78
CA ASN A 50 16.38 11.28 7.04
C ASN A 50 16.05 10.55 5.73
N ARG A 51 17.06 10.06 5.00
CA ARG A 51 16.89 9.25 3.79
C ARG A 51 16.16 7.93 4.09
N LEU A 52 16.56 7.23 5.15
CA LEU A 52 15.92 5.99 5.59
C LEU A 52 14.47 6.23 6.00
N CYS A 53 14.18 7.31 6.73
CA CYS A 53 12.81 7.69 7.10
C CYS A 53 11.92 7.91 5.87
N LYS A 54 12.42 8.62 4.85
CA LYS A 54 11.71 8.80 3.57
C LYS A 54 11.44 7.45 2.89
N GLN A 55 12.41 6.54 2.88
CA GLN A 55 12.26 5.21 2.29
C GLN A 55 11.22 4.38 3.05
N ARG A 56 11.26 4.36 4.38
CA ARG A 56 10.28 3.67 5.24
C ARG A 56 8.87 4.20 4.99
N ARG A 57 8.70 5.53 4.92
CA ARG A 57 7.43 6.18 4.57
C ARG A 57 6.91 5.73 3.20
N LYS A 58 7.75 5.77 2.16
CA LYS A 58 7.37 5.35 0.80
C LYS A 58 6.95 3.88 0.75
N ARG A 59 7.68 3.00 1.47
CA ARG A 59 7.32 1.57 1.57
C ARG A 59 5.96 1.36 2.24
N LYS A 60 5.67 2.06 3.35
CA LYS A 60 4.36 1.98 4.02
C LYS A 60 3.24 2.49 3.11
N GLN A 61 3.43 3.63 2.45
CA GLN A 61 2.46 4.20 1.52
C GLN A 61 2.17 3.26 0.34
N TYR A 62 3.21 2.67 -0.25
CA TYR A 62 3.04 1.73 -1.35
C TYR A 62 2.31 0.45 -0.93
N ALA A 63 2.62 -0.09 0.26
CA ALA A 63 1.91 -1.25 0.80
C ALA A 63 0.41 -0.98 1.01
N LEU A 64 0.07 0.20 1.56
CA LEU A 64 -1.32 0.62 1.73
C LEU A 64 -2.04 0.80 0.39
N TYR A 65 -1.40 1.45 -0.58
CA TYR A 65 -1.94 1.61 -1.92
C TYR A 65 -2.23 0.25 -2.58
N LYS A 66 -1.28 -0.68 -2.52
CA LYS A 66 -1.45 -2.03 -3.08
C LYS A 66 -2.59 -2.79 -2.40
N ALA A 67 -2.69 -2.73 -1.07
CA ALA A 67 -3.77 -3.38 -0.32
C ALA A 67 -5.16 -2.80 -0.69
N SER A 68 -5.27 -1.48 -0.80
CA SER A 68 -6.51 -0.81 -1.21
C SER A 68 -6.92 -1.19 -2.64
N MET A 69 -5.96 -1.23 -3.58
CA MET A 69 -6.22 -1.64 -4.96
C MET A 69 -6.71 -3.10 -5.04
N GLN A 70 -6.10 -4.01 -4.28
CA GLN A 70 -6.54 -5.41 -4.20
C GLN A 70 -7.94 -5.55 -3.60
N GLN A 71 -8.23 -4.80 -2.53
CA GLN A 71 -9.57 -4.78 -1.94
C GLN A 71 -10.62 -4.27 -2.92
N ARG A 72 -10.33 -3.19 -3.65
CA ARG A 72 -11.23 -2.65 -4.67
C ARG A 72 -11.46 -3.64 -5.81
N GLN A 73 -10.42 -4.31 -6.27
CA GLN A 73 -10.53 -5.35 -7.30
C GLN A 73 -11.35 -6.54 -6.81
N ALA A 74 -11.15 -6.99 -5.56
CA ALA A 74 -11.93 -8.07 -4.96
C ALA A 74 -13.42 -7.72 -4.86
N LEU A 75 -13.74 -6.50 -4.42
CA LEU A 75 -15.11 -5.98 -4.39
C LEU A 75 -15.71 -5.88 -5.80
N GLN A 76 -14.94 -5.41 -6.78
CA GLN A 76 -15.41 -5.35 -8.17
C GLN A 76 -15.66 -6.75 -8.74
N SER A 77 -14.80 -7.73 -8.44
CA SER A 77 -15.02 -9.12 -8.85
C SER A 77 -16.25 -9.75 -8.17
N SER A 78 -16.52 -9.45 -6.89
CA SER A 78 -17.72 -9.96 -6.23
C SER A 78 -18.99 -9.32 -6.79
N VAL A 79 -18.95 -8.05 -7.17
CA VAL A 79 -20.07 -7.37 -7.85
C VAL A 79 -20.32 -7.95 -9.24
N ASN A 80 -19.26 -8.22 -10.02
CA ASN A 80 -19.40 -8.84 -11.35
C ASN A 80 -19.96 -10.27 -11.28
N ILE A 81 -19.64 -11.06 -10.25
CA ILE A 81 -20.24 -12.39 -10.04
C ILE A 81 -21.74 -12.27 -9.73
N GLN A 82 -22.17 -11.19 -9.08
CA GLN A 82 -23.58 -10.99 -8.71
C GLN A 82 -24.43 -10.39 -9.85
N LEU A 83 -23.80 -9.85 -10.89
CA LEU A 83 -24.43 -9.33 -12.11
C LEU A 83 -24.39 -10.34 -13.26
N ASP A 84 -24.53 -11.64 -12.95
CA ASP A 84 -24.80 -12.66 -13.95
C ASP A 84 -26.26 -12.48 -14.38
N PHE A 85 -26.49 -11.69 -15.43
CA PHE A 85 -27.77 -11.63 -16.12
C PHE A 85 -27.99 -13.00 -16.75
N ALA A 86 -28.69 -13.89 -16.05
CA ALA A 86 -29.23 -15.10 -16.64
C ALA A 86 -30.03 -14.70 -17.88
N ASP A 87 -29.53 -15.08 -19.04
CA ASP A 87 -30.25 -15.04 -20.30
C ASP A 87 -31.39 -16.05 -20.19
N ASP A 88 -32.54 -15.61 -19.67
CA ASP A 88 -33.82 -16.32 -19.78
C ASP A 88 -34.32 -16.19 -21.24
N GLY A 89 -33.60 -16.86 -22.15
CA GLY A 89 -33.91 -16.98 -23.57
C GLY A 89 -34.48 -18.36 -23.89
N GLU A 90 -35.77 -18.53 -23.63
CA GLU A 90 -36.60 -19.68 -23.99
C GLU A 90 -36.35 -20.14 -25.44
N THR A 91 -35.79 -21.35 -25.62
CA THR A 91 -35.74 -21.99 -26.95
C THR A 91 -37.10 -22.64 -27.21
N PRO A 92 -37.91 -22.20 -28.19
CA PRO A 92 -39.22 -22.81 -28.42
C PRO A 92 -39.05 -24.21 -29.01
N GLN A 93 -39.74 -25.18 -28.43
CA GLN A 93 -39.89 -26.53 -28.94
C GLN A 93 -40.43 -26.52 -30.38
N ALA A 94 -39.73 -27.20 -31.29
CA ALA A 94 -40.32 -27.75 -32.51
C ALA A 94 -40.38 -29.27 -32.37
N SER A 95 -41.49 -29.76 -31.81
CA SER A 95 -41.84 -31.17 -31.82
C SER A 95 -42.78 -31.47 -32.98
N SER A 96 -42.34 -32.30 -33.93
CA SER A 96 -43.22 -33.22 -34.67
C SER A 96 -42.41 -34.36 -35.31
N THR A 97 -42.55 -35.54 -34.68
CA THR A 97 -42.25 -36.94 -35.09
C THR A 97 -42.92 -37.35 -36.42
N PRO A 98 -42.91 -38.64 -36.92
CA PRO A 98 -42.05 -39.85 -36.72
C PRO A 98 -41.72 -40.67 -38.02
N LYS A 99 -41.00 -41.82 -37.86
CA LYS A 99 -40.93 -43.04 -38.73
C LYS A 99 -40.11 -42.93 -40.06
N ALA A 100 -39.40 -43.96 -40.55
CA ALA A 100 -39.60 -45.40 -40.47
C ALA A 100 -38.30 -46.23 -40.64
N ASP A 101 -38.47 -47.51 -40.32
CA ASP A 101 -37.62 -48.69 -40.44
C ASP A 101 -37.00 -48.95 -41.84
N ASP A 102 -35.71 -49.32 -41.90
CA ASP A 102 -35.16 -50.65 -42.29
C ASP A 102 -33.63 -50.67 -42.04
#